data_AF-A0A1I3VSC8-F1
#
_entry.id   AF-A0A1I3VSC8-F1
#
_cell.length_a   1.000
_cell.length_b   1.000
_cell.length_c   1.000
_cell.angle_alpha   90.00
_cell.angle_beta   90.00
_cell.angle_gamma   90.00
#
_symmetry.space_group_name_H-M   'P 1'
#
loop_
_entity.id
_entity.type
_entity.pdbx_description
1 polymer ?
#
loop_
_entity_poly.entity_id
_entity_poly.type
_entity_poly.pdbx_seq_one_letter_code
_entity_poly.pdbx_strand_id
1 'polypeptide(L)'
;MDWDHLEQNWKTFAATVKAKWDKLSEEEIANLKGRREHLEAKIQEVYGHAKEEIAKDVDEWTASLKARSEEWEHIEKNWIEYAGTVKAKWDKLSEQEIADLKGKRDQLEARIYELYGHAKEQIKKDVDEWISVLKRP
;
A
#
# COMPACT_ATOMS: atom_id res chain seq x y z
N MET A 1 -0.19 -9.30 -10.20
CA MET A 1 -1.21 -9.13 -9.16
C MET A 1 -2.54 -8.96 -9.85
N ASP A 2 -3.46 -9.86 -9.56
CA ASP A 2 -4.79 -9.89 -10.14
C ASP A 2 -5.76 -9.12 -9.24
N TRP A 3 -6.86 -8.66 -9.83
CA TRP A 3 -7.92 -7.94 -9.13
C TRP A 3 -8.48 -8.73 -7.94
N ASP A 4 -8.43 -10.07 -7.99
CA ASP A 4 -8.84 -10.97 -6.90
C ASP A 4 -8.06 -10.74 -5.60
N HIS A 5 -6.73 -10.58 -5.69
CA HIS A 5 -5.88 -10.27 -4.54
C HIS A 5 -6.18 -8.88 -3.95
N LEU A 6 -6.59 -7.95 -4.82
CA LEU A 6 -6.96 -6.61 -4.45
C LEU A 6 -8.32 -6.59 -3.73
N GLU A 7 -9.26 -7.43 -4.14
CA GLU A 7 -10.54 -7.64 -3.45
C GLU A 7 -10.33 -8.16 -2.03
N GLN A 8 -9.48 -9.19 -1.86
CA GLN A 8 -9.15 -9.77 -0.55
C GLN A 8 -8.52 -8.75 0.42
N ASN A 9 -7.68 -7.84 -0.10
CA ASN A 9 -6.98 -6.82 0.69
C ASN A 9 -7.56 -5.41 0.49
N TRP A 10 -8.82 -5.31 0.07
CA TRP A 10 -9.43 -4.03 -0.34
C TRP A 10 -9.31 -2.94 0.72
N LYS A 11 -9.43 -3.28 2.00
CA LYS A 11 -9.31 -2.32 3.11
C LYS A 11 -7.96 -1.58 3.11
N THR A 12 -6.89 -2.27 2.73
CA THR A 12 -5.55 -1.68 2.66
C THR A 12 -5.39 -0.82 1.41
N PHE A 13 -5.97 -1.26 0.28
CA PHE A 13 -5.94 -0.55 -0.99
C PHE A 13 -6.91 0.63 -1.09
N ALA A 14 -8.00 0.63 -0.30
CA ALA A 14 -8.98 1.71 -0.25
C ALA A 14 -8.33 3.06 0.08
N ALA A 15 -7.31 3.08 0.95
CA ALA A 15 -6.54 4.28 1.24
C ALA A 15 -5.80 4.81 0.00
N THR A 16 -5.26 3.92 -0.85
CA THR A 16 -4.61 4.34 -2.11
C THR A 16 -5.61 4.76 -3.17
N VAL A 17 -6.82 4.18 -3.19
CA VAL A 17 -7.93 4.67 -4.02
C VAL A 17 -8.27 6.10 -3.61
N LYS A 18 -8.42 6.37 -2.31
CA LYS A 18 -8.69 7.72 -1.78
C LYS A 18 -7.59 8.72 -2.16
N ALA A 19 -6.33 8.29 -2.15
CA ALA A 19 -5.20 9.12 -2.56
C ALA A 19 -5.20 9.44 -4.07
N LYS A 20 -5.60 8.50 -4.93
CA LYS A 20 -5.68 8.68 -6.39
C LYS A 20 -6.94 9.44 -6.80
N TRP A 21 -8.08 9.15 -6.18
CA TRP A 21 -9.38 9.78 -6.42
C TRP A 21 -9.86 10.50 -5.16
N ASP A 22 -9.29 11.67 -4.89
CA ASP A 22 -9.59 12.51 -3.72
C ASP A 22 -11.09 12.84 -3.55
N LYS A 23 -11.85 12.93 -4.65
CA LYS A 23 -13.29 13.24 -4.60
C LYS A 23 -14.15 12.10 -4.05
N LEU A 24 -13.66 10.86 -4.04
CA LEU A 24 -14.39 9.70 -3.49
C LEU A 24 -14.24 9.66 -1.97
N SER A 25 -15.30 9.44 -1.20
CA SER A 25 -15.20 9.34 0.26
C SER A 25 -14.68 7.97 0.71
N GLU A 26 -13.99 7.90 1.86
CA GLU A 26 -13.50 6.62 2.41
C GLU A 26 -14.63 5.61 2.62
N GLU A 27 -15.81 6.05 3.05
CA GLU A 27 -17.00 5.20 3.19
C GLU A 27 -17.50 4.69 1.84
N GLU A 28 -17.52 5.53 0.81
CA GLU A 28 -17.94 5.13 -0.54
C GLU A 28 -16.99 4.07 -1.09
N ILE A 29 -15.69 4.30 -0.95
CA ILE A 29 -14.64 3.36 -1.34
C ILE A 29 -14.77 2.05 -0.55
N ALA A 30 -14.96 2.10 0.76
CA ALA A 30 -15.14 0.92 1.59
C ALA A 30 -16.36 0.08 1.14
N ASN A 31 -17.45 0.74 0.75
CA ASN A 31 -18.67 0.09 0.26
C ASN A 31 -18.52 -0.59 -1.11
N LEU A 32 -17.51 -0.23 -1.91
CA LEU A 32 -17.23 -0.89 -3.19
C LEU A 32 -16.78 -2.35 -3.01
N LYS A 33 -16.30 -2.72 -1.81
CA LYS A 33 -15.79 -4.06 -1.48
C LYS A 33 -14.80 -4.62 -2.51
N GLY A 34 -14.00 -3.75 -3.10
CA GLY A 34 -13.01 -4.14 -4.11
C GLY A 34 -13.59 -4.59 -5.43
N ARG A 35 -14.81 -4.18 -5.81
CA ARG A 35 -15.36 -4.46 -7.15
C ARG A 35 -14.93 -3.41 -8.16
N ARG A 36 -14.23 -3.82 -9.22
CA ARG A 36 -13.73 -2.94 -10.29
C ARG A 36 -14.85 -2.13 -10.92
N GLU A 37 -15.92 -2.80 -11.34
CA GLU A 37 -17.06 -2.16 -12.00
C GLU A 37 -17.74 -1.10 -11.12
N HIS A 38 -17.80 -1.33 -9.80
CA HIS A 38 -18.40 -0.38 -8.88
C HIS A 38 -17.48 0.83 -8.67
N LEU A 39 -16.16 0.60 -8.59
CA LEU A 39 -15.17 1.68 -8.56
C LEU A 39 -15.27 2.54 -9.81
N GLU A 40 -15.29 1.92 -10.99
CA GLU A 40 -15.40 2.61 -12.27
C GLU A 40 -16.71 3.41 -12.38
N ALA A 41 -17.84 2.82 -12.00
CA ALA A 41 -19.12 3.52 -11.96
C ALA A 41 -19.07 4.71 -11.02
N LYS A 42 -18.47 4.57 -9.84
CA LYS A 42 -18.39 5.64 -8.86
C LYS A 42 -17.48 6.79 -9.31
N ILE A 43 -16.33 6.47 -9.90
CA ILE A 43 -15.46 7.46 -10.52
C ILE A 43 -16.21 8.19 -11.64
N GLN A 44 -17.01 7.47 -12.44
CA GLN A 44 -17.83 8.06 -13.48
C GLN A 44 -18.85 9.07 -12.91
N GLU A 45 -19.57 8.69 -11.85
CA GLU A 45 -20.55 9.57 -11.20
C GLU A 45 -19.92 10.85 -10.63
N VAL A 46 -18.71 10.75 -10.07
CA VAL A 46 -18.06 11.84 -9.34
C VAL A 46 -17.20 12.74 -10.25
N TYR A 47 -16.53 12.15 -11.25
CA TYR A 47 -15.63 12.87 -12.16
C TYR A 47 -16.25 13.13 -13.54
N GLY A 48 -17.30 12.41 -13.92
CA GLY A 48 -17.97 12.59 -15.22
C GLY A 48 -17.13 12.16 -16.43
N HIS A 49 -16.07 11.37 -16.23
CA HIS A 49 -15.18 10.92 -17.31
C HIS A 49 -15.81 9.82 -18.17
N ALA A 50 -15.29 9.66 -19.39
CA ALA A 50 -15.67 8.56 -20.26
C ALA A 50 -15.21 7.22 -19.67
N LYS A 51 -15.97 6.15 -19.90
CA LYS A 51 -15.63 4.80 -19.42
C LYS A 51 -14.20 4.37 -19.81
N GLU A 52 -13.74 4.74 -21.00
CA GLU A 52 -12.39 4.41 -21.46
C GLU A 52 -11.30 5.08 -20.60
N GLU A 53 -11.47 6.36 -20.25
CA GLU A 53 -10.52 7.09 -19.43
C GLU A 53 -10.50 6.54 -18.00
N ILE A 54 -11.67 6.21 -17.46
CA ILE A 54 -11.79 5.59 -16.14
C ILE A 54 -11.11 4.21 -16.14
N ALA A 55 -11.34 3.41 -17.18
CA ALA A 55 -10.72 2.10 -17.31
C ALA A 55 -9.20 2.21 -17.35
N LYS A 56 -8.64 3.20 -18.08
CA LYS A 56 -7.20 3.50 -18.10
C LYS A 56 -6.69 3.92 -16.72
N ASP A 57 -7.36 4.85 -16.05
CA ASP A 57 -6.97 5.33 -14.72
C ASP A 57 -6.94 4.20 -13.69
N VAL A 58 -7.94 3.32 -13.71
CA VAL A 58 -8.02 2.14 -12.84
C VAL A 58 -6.94 1.12 -13.19
N ASP A 59 -6.64 0.95 -14.48
CA ASP A 59 -5.59 0.05 -14.94
C ASP A 59 -4.20 0.54 -14.50
N GLU A 60 -3.90 1.82 -14.72
CA GLU A 60 -2.66 2.46 -14.26
C GLU A 60 -2.51 2.37 -12.74
N TRP A 61 -3.59 2.62 -12.00
CA TRP A 61 -3.60 2.45 -10.55
C TRP A 61 -3.31 1.01 -10.15
N THR A 62 -3.95 0.03 -10.79
CA THR A 62 -3.73 -1.41 -10.50
C THR A 62 -2.30 -1.83 -10.84
N ALA A 63 -1.76 -1.32 -11.95
CA ALA A 63 -0.36 -1.54 -12.35
C ALA A 63 0.62 -0.94 -11.32
N SER A 64 0.33 0.24 -10.79
CA SER A 64 1.15 0.86 -9.73
C SER A 64 1.17 0.02 -8.45
N LEU A 65 0.04 -0.60 -8.09
CA LEU A 65 -0.03 -1.51 -6.95
C LEU A 65 0.74 -2.80 -7.19
N LYS A 66 0.65 -3.34 -8.41
CA LYS A 66 1.42 -4.52 -8.81
C LYS A 66 2.92 -4.26 -8.71
N ALA A 67 3.41 -3.14 -9.25
CA ALA A 67 4.81 -2.77 -9.14
C ALA A 67 5.27 -2.72 -7.68
N ARG A 68 4.49 -2.06 -6.81
CA ARG A 68 4.80 -1.98 -5.38
C ARG A 68 4.77 -3.33 -4.66
N SER A 69 3.89 -4.25 -5.09
CA SER A 69 3.87 -5.63 -4.57
C SER A 69 5.11 -6.41 -4.99
N GLU A 70 5.50 -6.33 -6.26
CA GLU A 70 6.69 -7.03 -6.78
C GLU A 70 7.97 -6.54 -6.09
N GLU A 71 8.05 -5.24 -5.79
CA GLU A 71 9.15 -4.65 -5.00
C GLU A 71 9.20 -5.19 -3.58
N TRP A 72 8.05 -5.30 -2.93
CA TRP A 72 7.98 -5.84 -1.58
C TRP A 72 8.30 -7.32 -1.54
N GLU A 73 7.86 -8.11 -2.52
CA GLU A 73 8.20 -9.54 -2.62
C GLU A 73 9.73 -9.75 -2.73
N HIS A 74 10.45 -8.83 -3.38
CA HIS A 74 11.90 -8.87 -3.40
C HIS A 74 12.52 -8.62 -2.02
N ILE A 75 11.99 -7.62 -1.30
CA ILE A 75 12.40 -7.30 0.08
C ILE A 75 12.08 -8.47 1.02
N GLU A 76 10.93 -9.10 0.87
CA GLU A 76 10.54 -10.26 1.67
C GLU A 76 11.51 -11.43 1.46
N LYS A 77 11.87 -11.72 0.20
CA LYS A 77 12.84 -12.77 -0.13
C LYS A 77 14.24 -12.49 0.42
N ASN A 78 14.68 -11.24 0.39
CA ASN A 78 16.00 -10.82 0.89
C ASN A 78 15.92 -10.10 2.24
N TRP A 79 14.90 -10.41 3.06
CA TRP A 79 14.59 -9.64 4.27
C TRP A 79 15.76 -9.51 5.25
N ILE A 80 16.58 -10.56 5.34
CA ILE A 80 17.75 -10.60 6.22
C ILE A 80 18.74 -9.48 5.88
N GLU A 81 18.93 -9.17 4.59
CA GLU A 81 19.82 -8.08 4.15
C GLU A 81 19.21 -6.71 4.44
N TYR A 82 17.89 -6.59 4.30
CA TYR A 82 17.17 -5.34 4.56
C TYR A 82 16.92 -5.06 6.04
N ALA A 83 16.91 -6.07 6.91
CA ALA A 83 16.63 -5.93 8.34
C ALA A 83 17.56 -4.91 9.03
N GLY A 84 18.84 -4.83 8.64
CA GLY A 84 19.76 -3.82 9.16
C GLY A 84 19.36 -2.38 8.81
N THR A 85 18.81 -2.18 7.61
CA THR A 85 18.34 -0.86 7.16
C THR A 85 17.04 -0.45 7.86
N VAL A 86 16.18 -1.42 8.18
CA VAL A 86 14.98 -1.22 9.02
C VAL A 86 15.43 -0.73 10.40
N LYS A 87 16.42 -1.38 11.01
CA LYS A 87 16.98 -0.97 12.30
C LYS A 87 17.58 0.44 12.26
N ALA A 88 18.20 0.81 11.14
CA ALA A 88 18.75 2.16 10.94
C ALA A 88 17.66 3.23 10.79
N LYS A 89 16.55 2.92 10.11
CA LYS A 89 15.41 3.85 9.92
C LYS A 89 14.55 3.98 11.19
N TRP A 90 14.35 2.88 11.92
CA TRP A 90 13.54 2.80 13.13
C TRP A 90 14.38 2.26 14.29
N ASP A 91 15.09 3.16 14.98
CA ASP A 91 16.01 2.84 16.08
C ASP A 91 15.34 2.11 17.25
N LYS A 92 14.04 2.33 17.47
CA LYS A 92 13.27 1.70 18.55
C LYS A 92 12.96 0.23 18.29
N LEU A 93 12.91 -0.22 17.03
CA LEU A 93 12.67 -1.62 16.71
C LEU A 93 13.91 -2.45 17.04
N SER A 94 13.78 -3.55 17.77
CA SER A 94 14.92 -4.44 18.04
C SER A 94 15.26 -5.30 16.83
N GLU A 95 16.52 -5.70 16.65
CA GLU A 95 16.92 -6.62 15.58
C GLU A 95 16.14 -7.93 15.61
N GLN A 96 15.87 -8.45 16.81
CA GLN A 96 15.05 -9.64 17.01
C GLN A 96 13.59 -9.42 16.57
N GLU A 97 12.99 -8.26 16.87
CA GLU A 97 11.63 -7.94 16.43
C GLU A 97 11.57 -7.84 14.92
N ILE A 98 12.54 -7.16 14.30
CA ILE A 98 12.66 -7.02 12.84
C ILE A 98 12.83 -8.39 12.18
N ALA A 99 13.67 -9.26 12.73
CA ALA A 99 13.84 -10.62 12.21
C ALA A 99 12.53 -11.43 12.28
N ASP A 100 11.75 -11.27 13.35
CA ASP A 100 10.45 -11.95 13.54
C ASP A 100 9.37 -11.49 12.54
N LEU A 101 9.49 -10.27 11.99
CA LEU A 101 8.57 -9.76 10.96
C LEU A 101 8.59 -10.59 9.68
N LYS A 102 9.70 -11.29 9.39
CA LYS A 102 9.89 -12.12 8.17
C LYS A 102 9.50 -11.41 6.87
N GLY A 103 9.80 -10.11 6.78
CA GLY A 103 9.47 -9.31 5.60
C GLY A 103 7.98 -9.04 5.40
N LYS A 104 7.13 -9.23 6.41
CA LYS A 104 5.71 -8.85 6.29
C LYS A 104 5.50 -7.37 6.55
N ARG A 105 5.07 -6.64 5.51
CA ARG A 105 4.82 -5.19 5.58
C ARG A 105 3.84 -4.82 6.68
N ASP A 106 2.71 -5.50 6.74
CA ASP A 106 1.64 -5.22 7.71
C ASP A 106 2.15 -5.37 9.15
N GLN A 107 3.02 -6.36 9.41
CA GLN A 107 3.62 -6.55 10.74
C GLN A 107 4.66 -5.46 11.05
N LEU A 108 5.46 -5.05 10.08
CA LEU A 108 6.38 -3.92 10.23
C LEU A 108 5.62 -2.64 10.59
N GLU A 109 4.57 -2.33 9.83
CA GLU A 109 3.71 -1.16 10.06
C GLU A 109 3.04 -1.23 11.44
N ALA A 110 2.58 -2.41 11.87
CA ALA A 110 2.02 -2.61 13.21
C ALA A 110 3.06 -2.36 14.32
N ARG A 111 4.29 -2.87 14.19
CA ARG A 111 5.33 -2.65 15.21
C ARG A 111 5.77 -1.20 15.30
N ILE A 112 5.87 -0.51 14.16
CA ILE A 112 6.15 0.94 14.14
C ILE A 112 5.02 1.70 14.84
N TYR A 113 3.76 1.32 14.59
CA TYR A 113 2.61 1.89 15.27
C TYR A 113 2.70 1.71 16.78
N GLU A 114 3.03 0.51 17.27
CA GLU A 114 3.14 0.22 18.70
C GLU A 114 4.27 1.01 19.40
N LEU A 115 5.43 1.18 18.75
CA LEU A 115 6.60 1.83 19.36
C LEU A 115 6.63 3.35 19.21
N TYR A 116 6.08 3.88 18.12
CA TYR A 116 6.12 5.30 17.81
C TYR A 116 4.77 6.00 17.94
N GLY A 117 3.65 5.27 17.94
CA GLY A 117 2.31 5.84 18.10
C GLY A 117 1.87 6.76 16.96
N HIS A 118 2.51 6.69 15.80
CA HIS A 118 2.18 7.53 14.65
C HIS A 118 0.87 7.12 13.97
N ALA A 119 0.22 8.05 13.26
CA ALA A 119 -0.95 7.72 12.45
C ALA A 119 -0.58 6.70 11.37
N LYS A 120 -1.50 5.78 11.05
CA LYS A 120 -1.28 4.73 10.02
C LYS A 120 -0.82 5.29 8.68
N GLU A 121 -1.29 6.48 8.30
CA GLU A 121 -0.87 7.13 7.07
C GLU A 121 0.59 7.58 7.11
N GLN A 122 1.04 8.11 8.24
CA GLN A 122 2.44 8.51 8.43
C GLN A 122 3.35 7.29 8.34
N ILE A 123 2.98 6.19 9.02
CA ILE A 123 3.73 4.94 8.99
C ILE A 123 3.84 4.39 7.57
N LYS A 124 2.73 4.38 6.82
CA LYS A 124 2.72 3.96 5.42
C LYS A 124 3.69 4.78 4.58
N LYS A 125 3.70 6.12 4.78
CA LYS A 125 4.64 7.03 4.10
C LYS A 125 6.09 6.76 4.49
N ASP A 126 6.38 6.57 5.77
CA ASP A 126 7.74 6.26 6.24
C ASP A 126 8.28 4.94 5.67
N VAL A 127 7.44 3.91 5.59
CA VAL A 127 7.80 2.63 4.97
C VAL A 127 8.02 2.79 3.47
N ASP A 128 7.17 3.52 2.77
CA ASP A 128 7.29 3.76 1.32
C ASP A 128 8.55 4.59 0.98
N GLU A 129 8.87 5.58 1.81
CA GLU A 129 10.10 6.35 1.73
C GLU A 129 11.33 5.46 1.94
N TRP A 130 11.30 4.59 2.97
CA TRP A 130 12.38 3.64 3.22
C TRP A 130 12.62 2.72 2.01
N ILE A 131 11.57 2.14 1.41
CA ILE A 131 11.68 1.34 0.18
C ILE A 131 12.30 2.16 -0.95
N SER A 132 11.90 3.42 -1.10
CA SER A 132 12.42 4.33 -2.13
C SER A 132 13.91 4.64 -1.93
N VAL A 133 14.39 4.71 -0.69
CA VAL A 133 15.81 4.89 -0.37
C VAL A 133 16.61 3.64 -0.73
N LEU A 134 16.08 2.44 -0.48
CA LEU A 134 16.74 1.17 -0.84
C LEU A 134 16.97 1.00 -2.35
N LYS A 135 16.14 1.66 -3.18
CA LYS A 135 16.28 1.66 -4.64
C LYS A 135 17.37 2.60 -5.15
N ARG A 136 17.92 3.49 -4.32
CA ARG A 136 18.98 4.40 -4.77
C ARG A 136 20.32 3.63 -4.82
N PRO A 137 20.97 3.55 -6.00
CA PRO A 137 22.24 2.86 -6.16
C PRO A 137 23.39 3.57 -5.44
#